data_AF-A0A2T5LY78-F1
#
_entry.id   AF-A0A2T5LY78-F1
#
_cell.length_a   1.000
_cell.length_b   1.000
_cell.length_c   1.000
_cell.angle_alpha   90.00
_cell.angle_beta   90.00
_cell.angle_gamma   90.00
#
_symmetry.space_group_name_H-M   'P 1'
#
loop_
_entity.id
_entity.type
_entity.pdbx_description
1 polymer ?
#
loop_
_entity_poly.entity_id
_entity_poly.type
_entity_poly.pdbx_seq_one_letter_code
_entity_poly.pdbx_strand_id
1 'polypeptide(L)'
;MAIGTRLQYLAVCTTLFGSALSQVVSGSDYNKPDAGPPASYFSATATMPVAALKSAAAECTKVPAHATYPISEGSSIKSTIYSDWSSFSKGAAIVFTADMDVDCDGLDYKCKGNPDGQSETDWGALAAYEVPWIVIPDKYVTANSKKLPGNNIAAVICNGKMFYGILGDTNGDDPEVTGEASWLMARTCFPDEDLNGDSGHTPADVTYIVFLGDSAVLPSSALNTHYITNFGTLKSMGDSLVNALASNLGLSGTKTTSATTLTTTTTASTSTASCSWEGHCKGASCSSDDDCSGDLVCTDSVCSVDEDCSWSGHCEGASCSSDDDCSGNLVCKDSVCSSS
;
A
#
# COMPACT_ATOMS: atom_id res chain seq x y z
N MET A 1 31.90 -10.13 57.17
CA MET A 1 32.01 -9.24 55.99
C MET A 1 31.94 -10.11 54.74
N ALA A 2 31.24 -9.62 53.73
CA ALA A 2 30.50 -10.35 52.72
C ALA A 2 31.31 -11.27 51.78
N ILE A 3 30.76 -12.45 51.48
CA ILE A 3 31.11 -13.28 50.33
C ILE A 3 30.01 -13.02 49.29
N GLY A 4 30.36 -12.34 48.21
CA GLY A 4 29.43 -11.99 47.13
C GLY A 4 29.29 -13.13 46.13
N THR A 5 28.11 -13.73 46.07
CA THR A 5 27.72 -14.72 45.06
C THR A 5 27.17 -13.99 43.84
N ARG A 6 27.87 -14.04 42.69
CA ARG A 6 27.36 -13.52 41.42
C ARG A 6 26.41 -14.55 40.81
N LEU A 7 25.12 -14.24 40.81
CA LEU A 7 24.09 -14.98 40.08
C LEU A 7 24.17 -14.55 38.60
N GLN A 8 24.61 -15.46 37.73
CA GLN A 8 24.59 -15.23 36.28
C GLN A 8 23.16 -15.47 35.79
N TYR A 9 22.49 -14.39 35.36
CA TYR A 9 21.22 -14.47 34.66
C TYR A 9 21.48 -14.91 33.22
N LEU A 10 21.08 -16.14 32.90
CA LEU A 10 21.02 -16.63 31.53
C LEU A 10 19.79 -16.00 30.87
N ALA A 11 20.00 -14.94 30.08
CA ALA A 11 18.95 -14.35 29.25
C ALA A 11 18.66 -15.32 28.09
N VAL A 12 17.55 -16.05 28.21
CA VAL A 12 17.01 -16.83 27.10
C VAL A 12 16.41 -15.83 26.10
N CYS A 13 17.14 -15.55 25.04
CA CYS A 13 16.67 -14.74 23.92
C CYS A 13 15.79 -15.63 23.04
N THR A 14 14.48 -15.61 23.27
CA THR A 14 13.51 -16.22 22.37
C THR A 14 13.43 -15.36 21.11
N THR A 15 14.16 -15.76 20.07
CA THR A 15 14.00 -15.20 18.73
C THR A 15 12.63 -15.64 18.20
N LEU A 16 11.64 -14.74 18.28
CA LEU A 16 10.38 -14.88 17.57
C LEU A 16 10.70 -14.68 16.07
N PHE A 17 10.85 -15.80 15.36
CA PHE A 17 10.75 -15.80 13.91
C PHE A 17 9.34 -15.30 13.54
N GLY A 18 9.26 -14.06 13.06
CA GLY A 18 8.02 -13.46 12.59
C GLY A 18 7.53 -14.17 11.33
N SER A 19 6.80 -15.27 11.49
CA SER A 19 5.89 -15.72 10.46
C SER A 19 4.94 -14.55 10.17
N ALA A 20 4.77 -14.14 8.92
CA ALA A 20 3.73 -13.20 8.52
C ALA A 20 2.37 -13.82 8.84
N LEU A 21 1.93 -13.70 10.09
CA LEU A 21 0.63 -14.17 10.54
C LEU A 21 -0.40 -13.36 9.76
N SER A 22 -1.18 -14.06 8.94
CA SER A 22 -2.38 -13.50 8.31
C SER A 22 -3.14 -12.73 9.39
N GLN A 23 -3.34 -11.43 9.20
CA GLN A 23 -4.03 -10.55 10.15
C GLN A 23 -5.54 -10.83 10.10
N VAL A 24 -5.92 -12.01 10.60
CA VAL A 24 -7.30 -12.48 10.73
C VAL A 24 -7.84 -11.98 12.06
N VAL A 25 -8.98 -11.30 12.02
CA VAL A 25 -9.53 -10.61 13.18
C VAL A 25 -11.01 -10.89 13.38
N SER A 26 -11.47 -10.70 14.61
CA SER A 26 -12.90 -10.50 14.91
C SER A 26 -13.20 -9.01 14.71
N GLY A 27 -13.84 -8.65 13.58
CA GLY A 27 -14.04 -7.25 13.20
C GLY A 27 -14.74 -6.41 14.28
N SER A 28 -15.71 -6.97 14.99
CA SER A 28 -16.40 -6.27 16.09
C SER A 28 -15.47 -5.79 17.20
N ASP A 29 -14.30 -6.42 17.38
CA ASP A 29 -13.33 -6.02 18.41
C ASP A 29 -12.64 -4.68 18.09
N TYR A 30 -12.69 -4.30 16.81
CA TYR A 30 -12.12 -3.09 16.24
C TYR A 30 -13.17 -2.06 15.79
N ASN A 31 -14.46 -2.36 15.92
CA ASN A 31 -15.50 -1.38 15.63
C ASN A 31 -15.74 -0.45 16.84
N LYS A 32 -14.93 0.61 17.00
CA LYS A 32 -15.04 1.55 18.12
C LYS A 32 -14.90 3.01 17.67
N PRO A 33 -15.69 3.93 18.25
CA PRO A 33 -15.69 5.35 17.85
C PRO A 33 -14.40 6.11 18.19
N ASP A 34 -13.49 5.49 18.94
CA ASP A 34 -12.19 6.05 19.33
C ASP A 34 -10.99 5.26 18.79
N ALA A 35 -11.21 4.11 18.13
CA ALA A 35 -10.14 3.28 17.61
C ALA A 35 -10.65 2.26 16.57
N GLY A 36 -9.83 2.04 15.54
CA GLY A 36 -10.01 0.95 14.58
C GLY A 36 -8.84 -0.04 14.56
N PRO A 37 -8.77 -0.92 13.56
CA PRO A 37 -7.60 -1.73 13.27
C PRO A 37 -6.35 -0.85 13.07
N PRO A 38 -5.16 -1.30 13.51
CA PRO A 38 -3.93 -0.56 13.27
C PRO A 38 -3.67 -0.34 11.77
N ALA A 39 -3.22 0.85 11.38
CA ALA A 39 -2.90 1.18 9.99
C ALA A 39 -1.94 0.17 9.33
N SER A 40 -1.05 -0.46 10.10
CA SER A 40 -0.14 -1.50 9.63
C SER A 40 -0.83 -2.75 9.07
N TYR A 41 -2.12 -2.96 9.36
CA TYR A 41 -2.88 -4.09 8.83
C TYR A 41 -3.21 -3.91 7.34
N PHE A 42 -3.32 -2.66 6.88
CA PHE A 42 -3.73 -2.34 5.51
C PHE A 42 -2.83 -1.30 4.83
N SER A 43 -1.74 -0.85 5.46
CA SER A 43 -0.71 -0.06 4.79
C SER A 43 0.02 -0.89 3.74
N ALA A 44 0.28 -0.30 2.58
CA ALA A 44 1.11 -0.90 1.55
C ALA A 44 2.53 -1.17 2.05
N THR A 45 3.23 -2.13 1.44
CA THR A 45 4.65 -2.35 1.77
C THR A 45 5.50 -1.12 1.42
N ALA A 46 6.56 -0.87 2.21
CA ALA A 46 7.42 0.32 2.06
C ALA A 46 8.16 0.38 0.72
N THR A 47 8.25 -0.73 -0.02
CA THR A 47 8.88 -0.79 -1.35
C THR A 47 7.97 -0.29 -2.47
N MET A 48 6.70 0.05 -2.19
CA MET A 48 5.78 0.54 -3.22
C MET A 48 6.21 1.90 -3.76
N PRO A 49 6.16 2.12 -5.09
CA PRO A 49 6.62 3.35 -5.72
C PRO A 49 5.57 4.48 -5.60
N VAL A 50 5.16 4.82 -4.37
CA VAL A 50 4.04 5.74 -4.06
C VAL A 50 4.17 7.08 -4.79
N ALA A 51 5.34 7.72 -4.70
CA ALA A 51 5.57 9.01 -5.36
C ALA A 51 5.48 8.91 -6.89
N ALA A 52 6.02 7.83 -7.48
CA ALA A 52 5.97 7.64 -8.92
C ALA A 52 4.55 7.32 -9.42
N LEU A 53 3.76 6.56 -8.65
CA LEU A 53 2.35 6.31 -8.94
C LEU A 53 1.52 7.59 -8.86
N LYS A 54 1.77 8.45 -7.86
CA LYS A 54 1.12 9.76 -7.76
C LYS A 54 1.46 10.65 -8.95
N SER A 55 2.74 10.68 -9.37
CA SER A 55 3.14 11.39 -10.59
C SER A 55 2.49 10.83 -11.85
N ALA A 56 2.43 9.50 -12.00
CA ALA A 56 1.78 8.87 -13.15
C ALA A 56 0.27 9.14 -13.18
N ALA A 57 -0.39 9.21 -12.02
CA ALA A 57 -1.81 9.58 -11.91
C ALA A 57 -2.06 11.01 -12.45
N ALA A 58 -1.16 11.95 -12.17
CA ALA A 58 -1.27 13.34 -12.63
C ALA A 58 -1.16 13.50 -14.17
N GLU A 59 -0.55 12.51 -14.84
CA GLU A 59 -0.39 12.49 -16.31
C GLU A 59 -1.55 11.80 -17.04
N CYS A 60 -2.55 11.27 -16.31
CA CYS A 60 -3.70 10.60 -16.92
C CYS A 60 -4.61 11.60 -17.66
N THR A 61 -5.14 11.20 -18.82
CA THR A 61 -5.92 12.11 -19.68
C THR A 61 -7.21 11.49 -20.22
N LYS A 62 -7.39 10.17 -20.11
CA LYS A 62 -8.53 9.46 -20.70
C LYS A 62 -9.75 9.51 -19.78
N VAL A 63 -10.62 10.49 -20.04
CA VAL A 63 -11.87 10.70 -19.30
C VAL A 63 -13.01 9.83 -19.88
N PRO A 64 -13.54 8.85 -19.13
CA PRO A 64 -14.74 8.10 -19.51
C PRO A 64 -16.03 8.93 -19.32
N ALA A 65 -17.17 8.38 -19.72
CA ALA A 65 -18.46 9.01 -19.44
C ALA A 65 -18.74 9.05 -17.92
N HIS A 66 -19.49 10.07 -17.47
CA HIS A 66 -19.89 10.25 -16.07
C HIS A 66 -18.73 10.30 -15.07
N ALA A 67 -17.66 11.05 -15.38
CA ALA A 67 -16.39 10.90 -14.68
C ALA A 67 -15.89 12.16 -13.93
N THR A 68 -16.64 13.27 -13.93
CA THR A 68 -16.17 14.52 -13.32
C THR A 68 -17.20 15.06 -12.34
N TYR A 69 -16.77 15.21 -11.09
CA TYR A 69 -17.63 15.54 -9.95
C TYR A 69 -16.98 16.63 -9.10
N PRO A 70 -17.75 17.45 -8.37
CA PRO A 70 -17.19 18.23 -7.28
C PRO A 70 -16.51 17.31 -6.26
N ILE A 71 -15.49 17.82 -5.57
CA ILE A 71 -14.80 17.08 -4.51
C ILE A 71 -15.63 17.04 -3.22
N SER A 72 -16.40 18.09 -2.95
CA SER A 72 -17.29 18.19 -1.79
C SER A 72 -18.51 19.05 -2.15
N GLU A 73 -19.58 18.97 -1.34
CA GLU A 73 -20.79 19.76 -1.57
C GLU A 73 -20.48 21.27 -1.64
N GLY A 74 -20.96 21.95 -2.68
CA GLY A 74 -20.72 23.37 -2.88
C GLY A 74 -19.30 23.74 -3.34
N SER A 75 -18.38 22.78 -3.48
CA SER A 75 -17.02 23.03 -3.98
C SER A 75 -17.03 23.37 -5.47
N SER A 76 -16.25 24.40 -5.86
CA SER A 76 -15.97 24.68 -7.26
C SER A 76 -14.84 23.83 -7.83
N ILE A 77 -14.07 23.15 -6.96
CA ILE A 77 -12.99 22.25 -7.37
C ILE A 77 -13.63 20.93 -7.80
N LYS A 78 -13.16 20.41 -8.93
CA LYS A 78 -13.65 19.14 -9.47
C LYS A 78 -12.55 18.12 -9.52
N SER A 79 -12.90 16.88 -9.20
CA SER A 79 -12.10 15.69 -9.41
C SER A 79 -12.60 14.98 -10.66
N THR A 80 -11.67 14.39 -11.40
CA THR A 80 -11.97 13.62 -12.62
C THR A 80 -11.41 12.22 -12.48
N ILE A 81 -12.27 11.23 -12.75
CA ILE A 81 -11.93 9.82 -12.85
C ILE A 81 -11.32 9.55 -14.22
N TYR A 82 -10.10 9.04 -14.21
CA TYR A 82 -9.37 8.66 -15.41
C TYR A 82 -9.34 7.15 -15.61
N SER A 83 -9.31 6.75 -16.89
CA SER A 83 -9.41 5.35 -17.31
C SER A 83 -8.21 4.88 -18.13
N ASP A 84 -7.11 5.63 -18.12
CA ASP A 84 -5.87 5.34 -18.85
C ASP A 84 -5.36 3.92 -18.55
N TRP A 85 -5.51 3.47 -17.30
CA TRP A 85 -5.04 2.16 -16.84
C TRP A 85 -6.09 1.05 -16.95
N SER A 86 -7.28 1.34 -17.49
CA SER A 86 -8.45 0.45 -17.41
C SER A 86 -8.41 -0.77 -18.33
N SER A 87 -7.41 -0.87 -19.21
CA SER A 87 -7.26 -1.94 -20.20
C SER A 87 -6.09 -2.89 -19.94
N PHE A 88 -5.37 -2.72 -18.82
CA PHE A 88 -4.32 -3.68 -18.46
C PHE A 88 -4.90 -5.08 -18.18
N SER A 89 -4.12 -6.13 -18.42
CA SER A 89 -4.58 -7.50 -18.17
C SER A 89 -4.58 -7.86 -16.68
N LYS A 90 -3.66 -7.27 -15.92
CA LYS A 90 -3.57 -7.32 -14.45
C LYS A 90 -3.25 -5.92 -13.95
N GLY A 91 -3.77 -5.55 -12.78
CA GLY A 91 -3.62 -4.19 -12.26
C GLY A 91 -4.38 -3.14 -13.09
N ALA A 92 -5.43 -3.56 -13.82
CA ALA A 92 -6.33 -2.61 -14.47
C ALA A 92 -6.98 -1.73 -13.42
N ALA A 93 -6.96 -0.42 -13.61
CA ALA A 93 -7.45 0.51 -12.61
C ALA A 93 -8.08 1.75 -13.25
N ILE A 94 -8.91 2.43 -12.46
CA ILE A 94 -9.21 3.85 -12.63
C ILE A 94 -8.47 4.64 -11.56
N VAL A 95 -8.29 5.93 -11.79
CA VAL A 95 -7.61 6.82 -10.84
C VAL A 95 -8.23 8.20 -10.81
N PHE A 96 -8.31 8.79 -9.62
CA PHE A 96 -8.72 10.18 -9.43
C PHE A 96 -8.01 10.79 -8.22
N THR A 97 -8.01 12.12 -8.14
CA THR A 97 -7.49 12.86 -6.99
C THR A 97 -8.58 13.80 -6.48
N ALA A 98 -8.86 13.73 -5.19
CA ALA A 98 -9.89 14.50 -4.51
C ALA A 98 -9.41 14.93 -3.10
N ASP A 99 -10.31 15.60 -2.37
CA ASP A 99 -10.25 15.75 -0.93
C ASP A 99 -10.57 14.42 -0.23
N MET A 100 -10.76 14.44 1.10
CA MET A 100 -11.17 13.27 1.85
C MET A 100 -12.23 13.60 2.91
N ASP A 101 -13.49 13.46 2.53
CA ASP A 101 -14.64 13.53 3.42
C ASP A 101 -14.90 12.20 4.12
N VAL A 102 -15.55 12.24 5.28
CA VAL A 102 -15.83 11.06 6.09
C VAL A 102 -17.21 10.52 5.79
N ASP A 103 -17.23 9.34 5.18
CA ASP A 103 -18.42 8.52 5.09
C ASP A 103 -18.52 7.60 6.31
N CYS A 104 -19.70 7.59 6.92
CA CYS A 104 -20.01 6.82 8.11
C CYS A 104 -21.15 5.83 7.89
N ASP A 105 -21.65 5.69 6.67
CA ASP A 105 -22.77 4.80 6.37
C ASP A 105 -22.51 3.35 6.79
N GLY A 106 -23.60 2.61 7.00
CA GLY A 106 -23.59 1.26 7.58
C GLY A 106 -23.83 1.23 9.09
N LEU A 107 -23.07 0.42 9.84
CA LEU A 107 -23.31 0.22 11.28
C LEU A 107 -23.08 1.49 12.11
N ASP A 108 -22.18 2.35 11.64
CA ASP A 108 -21.69 3.51 12.37
C ASP A 108 -22.25 4.82 11.82
N TYR A 109 -23.38 4.78 11.11
CA TYR A 109 -24.05 5.93 10.48
C TYR A 109 -24.39 7.09 11.41
N LYS A 110 -24.30 6.87 12.73
CA LYS A 110 -24.45 7.88 13.78
C LYS A 110 -23.11 8.33 14.36
N CYS A 111 -22.02 8.19 13.60
CA CYS A 111 -20.72 8.67 14.04
C CYS A 111 -20.79 10.16 14.36
N LYS A 112 -19.83 10.63 15.16
CA LYS A 112 -19.74 12.05 15.55
C LYS A 112 -19.86 12.91 14.29
N GLY A 113 -20.73 13.92 14.35
CA GLY A 113 -20.90 14.91 13.29
C GLY A 113 -21.86 14.50 12.16
N ASN A 114 -22.10 13.20 11.93
CA ASN A 114 -22.83 12.75 10.74
C ASN A 114 -24.32 13.19 10.76
N PRO A 115 -24.74 14.12 9.88
CA PRO A 115 -26.11 14.63 9.86
C PRO A 115 -27.09 13.77 9.04
N ASP A 116 -26.60 12.98 8.10
CA ASP A 116 -27.36 12.34 7.01
C ASP A 116 -27.08 10.85 6.84
N GLY A 117 -26.31 10.25 7.73
CA GLY A 117 -25.92 8.85 7.66
C GLY A 117 -27.05 7.85 7.43
N GLN A 118 -26.77 6.86 6.60
CA GLN A 118 -27.63 5.75 6.24
C GLN A 118 -27.19 4.46 6.93
N SER A 119 -28.14 3.62 7.35
CA SER A 119 -27.82 2.40 8.10
C SER A 119 -27.18 1.27 7.27
N GLU A 120 -27.00 1.47 5.97
CA GLU A 120 -26.47 0.51 5.01
C GLU A 120 -25.53 1.24 4.05
N THR A 121 -24.50 0.54 3.55
CA THR A 121 -23.76 0.91 2.34
C THR A 121 -24.23 0.03 1.17
N ASP A 122 -23.79 0.30 -0.06
CA ASP A 122 -24.21 -0.44 -1.26
C ASP A 122 -23.99 -1.96 -1.21
N TRP A 123 -22.95 -2.43 -0.53
CA TRP A 123 -22.54 -3.84 -0.51
C TRP A 123 -22.51 -4.49 0.88
N GLY A 124 -23.19 -3.87 1.84
CA GLY A 124 -23.38 -4.39 3.21
C GLY A 124 -23.65 -3.26 4.20
N ALA A 125 -23.90 -3.57 5.46
CA ALA A 125 -23.85 -2.57 6.53
C ALA A 125 -22.43 -2.53 7.08
N LEU A 126 -21.49 -1.92 6.35
CA LEU A 126 -20.07 -1.86 6.75
C LEU A 126 -19.90 -1.07 8.06
N ALA A 127 -18.85 -1.37 8.82
CA ALA A 127 -18.50 -0.64 10.04
C ALA A 127 -17.43 0.43 9.74
N ALA A 128 -17.79 1.71 9.82
CA ALA A 128 -16.90 2.85 9.51
C ALA A 128 -15.63 2.87 10.35
N TYR A 129 -15.70 2.38 11.57
CA TYR A 129 -14.52 2.33 12.45
C TYR A 129 -13.59 1.14 12.16
N GLU A 130 -14.03 0.14 11.37
CA GLU A 130 -13.27 -1.10 11.13
C GLU A 130 -12.87 -1.33 9.68
N VAL A 131 -13.77 -1.03 8.74
CA VAL A 131 -13.53 -1.30 7.34
C VAL A 131 -12.90 -0.08 6.69
N PRO A 132 -11.70 -0.17 6.10
CA PRO A 132 -11.18 0.87 5.22
C PRO A 132 -11.91 0.78 3.87
N TRP A 133 -12.74 1.77 3.54
CA TRP A 133 -13.36 1.86 2.22
C TRP A 133 -13.28 3.26 1.63
N ILE A 134 -13.58 3.33 0.34
CA ILE A 134 -13.76 4.54 -0.44
C ILE A 134 -15.16 4.55 -1.05
N VAL A 135 -15.62 5.74 -1.40
CA VAL A 135 -16.90 5.97 -2.08
C VAL A 135 -16.64 6.46 -3.50
N ILE A 136 -17.46 6.01 -4.45
CA ILE A 136 -17.43 6.49 -5.84
C ILE A 136 -18.85 6.95 -6.22
N PRO A 137 -19.00 8.04 -7.00
CA PRO A 137 -20.29 8.48 -7.53
C PRO A 137 -21.13 7.34 -8.16
N ASP A 138 -22.39 7.20 -7.75
CA ASP A 138 -23.30 6.15 -8.23
C ASP A 138 -23.42 6.16 -9.75
N LYS A 139 -23.60 7.34 -10.38
CA LYS A 139 -23.70 7.44 -11.85
C LYS A 139 -22.50 6.82 -12.55
N TYR A 140 -21.30 6.95 -11.99
CA TYR A 140 -20.11 6.33 -12.55
C TYR A 140 -20.10 4.81 -12.37
N VAL A 141 -20.42 4.33 -11.16
CA VAL A 141 -20.46 2.89 -10.85
C VAL A 141 -21.53 2.20 -11.68
N THR A 142 -22.73 2.75 -11.76
CA THR A 142 -23.83 2.24 -12.58
C THR A 142 -23.43 2.10 -14.05
N ALA A 143 -22.74 3.10 -14.63
CA ALA A 143 -22.24 3.05 -16.01
C ALA A 143 -21.12 2.01 -16.23
N ASN A 144 -20.44 1.58 -15.16
CA ASN A 144 -19.27 0.68 -15.19
C ASN A 144 -19.45 -0.58 -14.34
N SER A 145 -20.68 -0.96 -14.00
CA SER A 145 -21.03 -2.00 -13.01
C SER A 145 -20.37 -3.36 -13.25
N LYS A 146 -20.11 -3.74 -14.50
CA LYS A 146 -19.39 -4.98 -14.84
C LYS A 146 -17.93 -5.00 -14.36
N LYS A 147 -17.31 -3.83 -14.23
CA LYS A 147 -15.92 -3.67 -13.77
C LYS A 147 -15.83 -3.32 -12.29
N LEU A 148 -16.91 -2.77 -11.73
CA LEU A 148 -17.05 -2.34 -10.34
C LEU A 148 -18.26 -3.02 -9.71
N PRO A 149 -18.23 -4.36 -9.52
CA PRO A 149 -19.34 -5.08 -8.90
C PRO A 149 -19.46 -4.84 -7.37
N GLY A 150 -18.53 -4.07 -6.78
CA GLY A 150 -18.45 -3.83 -5.33
C GLY A 150 -17.32 -4.60 -4.67
N ASN A 151 -16.88 -4.12 -3.50
CA ASN A 151 -15.76 -4.69 -2.74
C ASN A 151 -14.44 -4.78 -3.53
N ASN A 152 -14.31 -4.02 -4.61
CA ASN A 152 -13.08 -3.90 -5.39
C ASN A 152 -11.97 -3.32 -4.52
N ILE A 153 -10.76 -3.86 -4.59
CA ILE A 153 -9.61 -3.29 -3.89
C ILE A 153 -9.35 -1.88 -4.40
N ALA A 154 -9.19 -0.97 -3.45
CA ALA A 154 -8.73 0.39 -3.67
C ALA A 154 -7.37 0.60 -2.97
N ALA A 155 -6.50 1.38 -3.59
CA ALA A 155 -5.30 1.92 -2.98
C ALA A 155 -5.46 3.44 -2.85
N VAL A 156 -5.31 3.97 -1.65
CA VAL A 156 -5.44 5.38 -1.31
C VAL A 156 -4.08 5.93 -0.94
N ILE A 157 -3.64 6.97 -1.65
CA ILE A 157 -2.37 7.66 -1.40
C ILE A 157 -2.64 9.00 -0.74
N CYS A 158 -2.17 9.15 0.50
CA CYS A 158 -2.31 10.35 1.32
C CYS A 158 -1.03 10.51 2.17
N ASN A 159 -0.57 11.75 2.40
CA ASN A 159 0.63 12.02 3.21
C ASN A 159 1.88 11.20 2.84
N GLY A 160 2.07 10.94 1.54
CA GLY A 160 3.20 10.17 1.01
C GLY A 160 3.18 8.68 1.35
N LYS A 161 2.09 8.18 1.93
CA LYS A 161 1.85 6.78 2.28
C LYS A 161 0.73 6.22 1.40
N MET A 162 0.62 4.90 1.36
CA MET A 162 -0.44 4.20 0.64
C MET A 162 -1.12 3.20 1.57
N PHE A 163 -2.45 3.17 1.52
CA PHE A 163 -3.31 2.29 2.30
C PHE A 163 -4.29 1.56 1.39
N TYR A 164 -4.62 0.33 1.75
CA TYR A 164 -5.60 -0.48 1.04
C TYR A 164 -6.96 -0.42 1.70
N GLY A 165 -7.99 -0.41 0.87
CA GLY A 165 -9.37 -0.53 1.28
C GLY A 165 -10.18 -1.21 0.18
N ILE A 166 -11.49 -1.08 0.27
CA ILE A 166 -12.43 -1.55 -0.75
C ILE A 166 -13.28 -0.40 -1.30
N LEU A 167 -13.84 -0.58 -2.50
CA LEU A 167 -15.03 0.15 -2.92
C LEU A 167 -16.20 -0.38 -2.08
N GLY A 168 -16.55 0.38 -1.05
CA GLY A 168 -17.51 -0.05 -0.02
C GLY A 168 -18.88 0.60 -0.13
N ASP A 169 -18.95 1.76 -0.79
CA ASP A 169 -20.20 2.50 -0.98
C ASP A 169 -20.18 3.35 -2.25
N THR A 170 -21.33 3.90 -2.61
CA THR A 170 -21.48 4.90 -3.68
C THR A 170 -22.19 6.15 -3.20
N ASN A 171 -21.79 7.30 -3.75
CA ASN A 171 -22.47 8.55 -3.45
C ASN A 171 -23.68 8.71 -4.40
N GLY A 172 -24.88 8.69 -3.83
CA GLY A 172 -26.15 8.81 -4.55
C GLY A 172 -26.80 10.19 -4.49
N ASP A 173 -26.09 11.21 -4.02
CA ASP A 173 -26.64 12.55 -3.80
C ASP A 173 -26.81 13.38 -5.09
N ASP A 174 -27.38 14.58 -4.96
CA ASP A 174 -27.45 15.56 -6.04
C ASP A 174 -26.97 16.94 -5.56
N PRO A 175 -25.74 17.37 -5.93
CA PRO A 175 -24.79 16.68 -6.81
C PRO A 175 -24.03 15.53 -6.12
N GLU A 176 -23.73 14.47 -6.88
CA GLU A 176 -22.77 13.46 -6.43
C GLU A 176 -21.36 14.06 -6.29
N VAL A 177 -20.62 13.60 -5.28
CA VAL A 177 -19.23 14.03 -4.99
C VAL A 177 -18.24 12.86 -5.07
N THR A 178 -16.95 13.16 -5.14
CA THR A 178 -15.86 12.18 -4.99
C THR A 178 -14.96 12.60 -3.85
N GLY A 179 -14.36 11.68 -3.12
CA GLY A 179 -13.42 12.02 -2.04
C GLY A 179 -13.82 11.39 -0.72
N GLU A 180 -15.07 10.98 -0.58
CA GLU A 180 -15.54 10.28 0.59
C GLU A 180 -14.84 8.93 0.82
N ALA A 181 -14.54 8.66 2.08
CA ALA A 181 -13.94 7.42 2.56
C ALA A 181 -14.39 7.13 3.98
N SER A 182 -14.27 5.87 4.40
CA SER A 182 -14.65 5.46 5.75
C SER A 182 -13.94 6.25 6.83
N TRP A 183 -14.56 6.40 7.99
CA TRP A 183 -13.94 7.00 9.17
C TRP A 183 -12.54 6.45 9.44
N LEU A 184 -12.34 5.13 9.32
CA LEU A 184 -11.04 4.49 9.49
C LEU A 184 -10.02 4.95 8.45
N MET A 185 -10.38 4.96 7.17
CA MET A 185 -9.48 5.39 6.11
C MET A 185 -9.09 6.86 6.29
N ALA A 186 -10.09 7.72 6.53
CA ALA A 186 -9.90 9.15 6.70
C ALA A 186 -8.94 9.47 7.85
N ARG A 187 -9.17 8.90 9.02
CA ARG A 187 -8.32 9.15 10.20
C ARG A 187 -6.98 8.42 10.15
N THR A 188 -6.85 7.40 9.30
CA THR A 188 -5.53 6.81 9.01
C THR A 188 -4.69 7.72 8.13
N CYS A 189 -5.31 8.36 7.14
CA CYS A 189 -4.64 9.35 6.31
C CYS A 189 -4.26 10.60 7.10
N PHE A 190 -5.17 11.13 7.91
CA PHE A 190 -5.03 12.41 8.61
C PHE A 190 -5.33 12.27 10.12
N PRO A 191 -4.45 11.59 10.88
CA PRO A 191 -4.69 11.30 12.30
C PRO A 191 -4.78 12.56 13.20
N ASP A 192 -4.19 13.67 12.75
CA ASP A 192 -4.08 14.91 13.52
C ASP A 192 -5.21 15.92 13.22
N GLU A 193 -6.12 15.63 12.28
CA GLU A 193 -7.16 16.58 11.82
C GLU A 193 -8.52 16.40 12.52
N ASP A 194 -8.65 15.42 13.42
CA ASP A 194 -9.91 15.04 14.08
C ASP A 194 -11.10 14.85 13.12
N LEU A 195 -10.84 14.24 11.96
CA LEU A 195 -11.85 13.99 10.95
C LEU A 195 -13.02 13.16 11.51
N ASN A 196 -14.23 13.55 11.13
CA ASN A 196 -15.48 12.93 11.55
C ASN A 196 -16.59 13.29 10.54
N GLY A 197 -17.84 12.85 10.74
CA GLY A 197 -18.92 13.00 9.76
C GLY A 197 -19.33 14.44 9.42
N ASP A 198 -18.85 15.45 10.17
CA ASP A 198 -19.02 16.87 9.82
C ASP A 198 -17.73 17.60 9.41
N SER A 199 -16.60 16.88 9.33
CA SER A 199 -15.28 17.47 9.14
C SER A 199 -14.37 16.54 8.35
N GLY A 200 -14.21 16.85 7.06
CA GLY A 200 -13.28 16.20 6.13
C GLY A 200 -11.96 16.97 5.93
N HIS A 201 -11.02 16.33 5.24
CA HIS A 201 -9.76 16.93 4.80
C HIS A 201 -9.94 17.64 3.47
N THR A 202 -10.01 18.98 3.48
CA THR A 202 -10.38 19.80 2.31
C THR A 202 -9.39 19.88 1.13
N PRO A 203 -8.05 19.77 1.29
CA PRO A 203 -7.14 19.78 0.15
C PRO A 203 -7.36 18.62 -0.82
N ALA A 204 -7.41 18.92 -2.12
CA ALA A 204 -7.50 17.91 -3.18
C ALA A 204 -6.14 17.24 -3.47
N ASP A 205 -5.58 16.52 -2.49
CA ASP A 205 -4.25 15.92 -2.57
C ASP A 205 -4.21 14.41 -2.29
N VAL A 206 -5.38 13.79 -2.12
CA VAL A 206 -5.53 12.34 -1.94
C VAL A 206 -5.78 11.68 -3.29
N THR A 207 -4.96 10.69 -3.64
CA THR A 207 -5.12 9.93 -4.89
C THR A 207 -5.73 8.57 -4.62
N TYR A 208 -6.83 8.26 -5.31
CA TYR A 208 -7.59 7.04 -5.22
C TYR A 208 -7.33 6.20 -6.47
N ILE A 209 -6.86 4.97 -6.30
CA ILE A 209 -6.64 4.00 -7.38
C ILE A 209 -7.57 2.82 -7.13
N VAL A 210 -8.52 2.57 -8.03
CA VAL A 210 -9.54 1.53 -7.85
C VAL A 210 -9.35 0.46 -8.90
N PHE A 211 -9.08 -0.77 -8.45
CA PHE A 211 -8.76 -1.88 -9.33
C PHE A 211 -10.04 -2.52 -9.90
N LEU A 212 -9.99 -2.81 -11.21
CA LEU A 212 -11.16 -3.19 -12.00
C LEU A 212 -11.27 -4.71 -12.20
N GLY A 213 -12.50 -5.18 -12.28
CA GLY A 213 -12.87 -6.55 -12.63
C GLY A 213 -12.85 -7.52 -11.46
N ASP A 214 -13.39 -8.71 -11.68
CA ASP A 214 -13.66 -9.71 -10.63
C ASP A 214 -12.42 -10.14 -9.85
N SER A 215 -11.24 -10.16 -10.49
CA SER A 215 -9.98 -10.50 -9.81
C SER A 215 -9.52 -9.46 -8.78
N ALA A 216 -10.12 -8.27 -8.81
CA ALA A 216 -9.86 -7.21 -7.85
C ALA A 216 -10.90 -7.16 -6.73
N VAL A 217 -11.89 -8.05 -6.69
CA VAL A 217 -12.90 -8.06 -5.63
C VAL A 217 -12.36 -8.83 -4.42
N LEU A 218 -12.40 -8.21 -3.23
CA LEU A 218 -12.00 -8.89 -1.99
C LEU A 218 -12.90 -10.13 -1.78
N PRO A 219 -12.33 -11.33 -1.58
CA PRO A 219 -13.12 -12.55 -1.52
C PRO A 219 -13.95 -12.60 -0.24
N SER A 220 -15.10 -13.28 -0.29
CA SER A 220 -15.97 -13.50 0.87
C SER A 220 -15.34 -14.33 2.00
N SER A 221 -14.16 -14.94 1.78
CA SER A 221 -13.36 -15.54 2.84
C SER A 221 -12.58 -14.52 3.68
N ALA A 222 -12.54 -13.25 3.26
CA ALA A 222 -11.81 -12.17 3.90
C ALA A 222 -12.71 -11.02 4.38
N LEU A 223 -14.03 -11.10 4.15
CA LEU A 223 -15.01 -10.12 4.61
C LEU A 223 -16.37 -10.77 4.90
N ASN A 224 -17.22 -10.08 5.64
CA ASN A 224 -18.64 -10.36 5.73
C ASN A 224 -19.45 -9.07 5.48
N THR A 225 -20.75 -9.09 5.72
CA THR A 225 -21.64 -7.94 5.47
C THR A 225 -21.32 -6.69 6.30
N HIS A 226 -20.42 -6.77 7.29
CA HIS A 226 -20.09 -5.69 8.20
C HIS A 226 -18.60 -5.37 8.30
N TYR A 227 -17.74 -6.38 8.13
CA TYR A 227 -16.33 -6.30 8.52
C TYR A 227 -15.39 -6.91 7.49
N ILE A 228 -14.14 -6.43 7.48
CA ILE A 228 -13.01 -7.16 6.92
C ILE A 228 -12.49 -8.12 7.99
N THR A 229 -12.53 -9.42 7.69
CA THR A 229 -12.11 -10.46 8.64
C THR A 229 -10.68 -10.92 8.41
N ASN A 230 -10.10 -10.62 7.25
CA ASN A 230 -8.70 -10.96 6.93
C ASN A 230 -7.97 -9.82 6.19
N PHE A 231 -7.32 -8.97 6.96
CA PHE A 231 -6.48 -7.89 6.44
C PHE A 231 -5.23 -8.40 5.72
N GLY A 232 -4.76 -9.61 6.04
CA GLY A 232 -3.67 -10.23 5.30
C GLY A 232 -4.03 -10.47 3.82
N THR A 233 -5.28 -10.88 3.55
CA THR A 233 -5.79 -11.02 2.18
C THR A 233 -5.95 -9.66 1.50
N LEU A 234 -6.53 -8.66 2.18
CA LEU A 234 -6.64 -7.29 1.66
C LEU A 234 -5.27 -6.76 1.23
N LYS A 235 -4.29 -6.82 2.14
CA LYS A 235 -2.94 -6.31 1.89
C LYS A 235 -2.23 -7.06 0.76
N SER A 236 -2.25 -8.39 0.77
CA SER A 236 -1.57 -9.18 -0.27
C SER A 236 -2.19 -9.00 -1.67
N MET A 237 -3.51 -8.87 -1.76
CA MET A 237 -4.18 -8.51 -3.01
C MET A 237 -3.82 -7.09 -3.45
N GLY A 238 -3.86 -6.12 -2.53
CA GLY A 238 -3.47 -4.74 -2.80
C GLY A 238 -2.02 -4.62 -3.30
N ASP A 239 -1.06 -5.22 -2.60
CA ASP A 239 0.36 -5.21 -3.00
C ASP A 239 0.53 -5.84 -4.40
N SER A 240 -0.15 -6.96 -4.68
CA SER A 240 -0.11 -7.65 -5.97
C SER A 240 -0.67 -6.78 -7.12
N LEU A 241 -1.81 -6.14 -6.90
CA LEU A 241 -2.47 -5.28 -7.88
C LEU A 241 -1.66 -4.01 -8.17
N VAL A 242 -1.11 -3.37 -7.12
CA VAL A 242 -0.25 -2.19 -7.26
C VAL A 242 1.06 -2.55 -7.98
N ASN A 243 1.68 -3.67 -7.66
CA ASN A 243 2.89 -4.13 -8.37
C ASN A 243 2.60 -4.38 -9.86
N ALA A 244 1.48 -5.01 -10.19
CA ALA A 244 1.07 -5.22 -11.58
C ALA A 244 0.85 -3.88 -12.29
N LEU A 245 0.18 -2.92 -11.66
CA LEU A 245 0.00 -1.57 -12.20
C LEU A 245 1.35 -0.88 -12.42
N ALA A 246 2.21 -0.84 -11.39
CA ALA A 246 3.53 -0.23 -11.46
C ALA A 246 4.41 -0.84 -12.57
N SER A 247 4.31 -2.16 -12.77
CA SER A 247 5.01 -2.86 -13.86
C SER A 247 4.50 -2.44 -15.24
N ASN A 248 3.18 -2.36 -15.44
CA ASN A 248 2.58 -1.88 -16.70
C ASN A 248 2.98 -0.42 -17.00
N LEU A 249 3.16 0.39 -15.97
CA LEU A 249 3.59 1.78 -16.07
C LEU A 249 5.12 1.94 -16.21
N GLY A 250 5.89 0.84 -16.14
CA GLY A 250 7.36 0.89 -16.20
C GLY A 250 8.00 1.56 -14.99
N LEU A 251 7.31 1.58 -13.84
CA LEU A 251 7.78 2.16 -12.58
C LEU A 251 8.58 1.15 -11.75
N SER A 252 8.49 -0.14 -12.09
CA SER A 252 9.29 -1.21 -11.51
C SER A 252 10.71 -1.17 -12.09
N GLY A 253 11.62 -0.50 -11.38
CA GLY A 253 13.02 -0.37 -11.76
C GLY A 253 13.31 0.94 -12.46
N THR A 254 14.22 1.72 -11.89
CA THR A 254 14.77 2.95 -12.47
C THR A 254 15.48 2.62 -13.78
N LYS A 255 14.76 2.59 -14.89
CA LYS A 255 15.37 2.73 -16.22
C LYS A 255 15.87 4.16 -16.32
N THR A 256 17.17 4.33 -16.21
CA THR A 256 17.90 5.52 -16.66
C THR A 256 17.58 5.73 -18.15
N THR A 257 16.54 6.51 -18.43
CA THR A 257 16.23 6.98 -19.77
C THR A 257 17.36 7.93 -20.18
N SER A 258 17.98 7.62 -21.32
CA SER A 258 19.00 8.45 -21.96
C SER A 258 18.45 9.86 -22.18
N ALA A 259 18.90 10.80 -21.36
CA ALA A 259 18.72 12.22 -21.62
C ALA A 259 19.77 12.67 -22.65
N THR A 260 19.23 13.22 -23.74
CA THR A 260 19.95 13.84 -24.85
C THR A 260 20.98 14.85 -24.37
N THR A 261 22.10 14.82 -25.06
CA THR A 261 23.32 15.61 -24.91
C THR A 261 23.03 17.11 -24.78
N LEU A 262 23.35 17.70 -23.62
CA LEU A 262 23.64 19.13 -23.51
C LEU A 262 24.89 19.34 -22.66
N THR A 263 25.84 19.99 -23.30
CA THR A 263 27.23 20.16 -22.93
C THR A 263 27.37 21.26 -21.89
N THR A 264 27.89 20.96 -20.71
CA THR A 264 28.61 21.98 -19.90
C THR A 264 29.52 21.33 -18.84
N THR A 265 30.82 21.47 -19.08
CA THR A 265 31.93 21.71 -18.15
C THR A 265 32.02 20.94 -16.81
N THR A 266 32.99 20.04 -16.82
CA THR A 266 33.80 19.48 -15.74
C THR A 266 33.97 20.32 -14.47
N THR A 267 33.55 19.75 -13.34
CA THR A 267 34.32 19.75 -12.08
C THR A 267 34.12 18.41 -11.40
N ALA A 268 35.23 17.73 -11.12
CA ALA A 268 35.26 16.43 -10.46
C ALA A 268 34.82 16.55 -9.00
N SER A 269 33.78 15.82 -8.63
CA SER A 269 33.40 15.55 -7.24
C SER A 269 32.97 14.10 -7.14
N THR A 270 33.71 13.36 -6.32
CA THR A 270 33.65 11.94 -6.02
C THR A 270 32.23 11.49 -5.72
N SER A 271 31.74 10.49 -6.46
CA SER A 271 30.43 9.86 -6.25
C SER A 271 30.47 8.97 -5.01
N THR A 272 29.98 9.48 -3.89
CA THR A 272 29.61 8.65 -2.73
C THR A 272 28.27 7.98 -3.03
N ALA A 273 28.26 6.66 -3.11
CA ALA A 273 27.05 5.86 -3.22
C ALA A 273 26.15 6.10 -1.99
N SER A 274 24.88 6.41 -2.23
CA SER A 274 23.87 6.60 -1.19
C SER A 274 23.60 5.28 -0.48
N CYS A 275 24.07 5.16 0.75
CA CYS A 275 23.72 4.11 1.69
C CYS A 275 22.53 4.57 2.56
N SER A 276 21.67 3.63 2.92
CA SER A 276 20.50 3.82 3.79
C SER A 276 20.88 4.31 5.21
N TRP A 277 22.16 4.16 5.57
CA TRP A 277 22.77 4.57 6.83
C TRP A 277 24.27 4.87 6.62
N GLU A 278 24.75 5.95 7.23
CA GLU A 278 26.11 6.47 7.06
C GLU A 278 27.14 5.56 7.76
N GLY A 279 28.22 5.20 7.05
CA GLY A 279 29.31 4.36 7.59
C GLY A 279 29.22 2.87 7.26
N HIS A 280 28.15 2.42 6.61
CA HIS A 280 27.86 1.00 6.31
C HIS A 280 27.69 0.74 4.80
N CYS A 281 28.27 1.61 3.98
CA CYS A 281 28.09 1.68 2.53
C CYS A 281 29.05 0.72 1.81
N LYS A 282 28.92 0.57 0.48
CA LYS A 282 29.88 -0.23 -0.31
C LYS A 282 31.32 0.26 -0.05
N GLY A 283 32.18 -0.63 0.43
CA GLY A 283 33.54 -0.33 0.85
C GLY A 283 33.74 -0.04 2.36
N ALA A 284 32.68 -0.01 3.16
CA ALA A 284 32.76 0.14 4.61
C ALA A 284 33.23 -1.15 5.29
N SER A 285 33.89 -1.03 6.44
CA SER A 285 34.31 -2.18 7.24
C SER A 285 33.10 -2.85 7.91
N CYS A 286 33.08 -4.18 7.91
CA CYS A 286 32.00 -4.96 8.50
C CYS A 286 32.55 -6.21 9.20
N SER A 287 31.81 -6.74 10.17
CA SER A 287 32.09 -8.05 10.80
C SER A 287 31.06 -9.10 10.40
N SER A 288 29.89 -8.68 9.93
CA SER A 288 28.76 -9.49 9.48
C SER A 288 27.92 -8.74 8.45
N ASP A 289 27.04 -9.44 7.72
CA ASP A 289 26.20 -8.85 6.67
C ASP A 289 25.26 -7.75 7.20
N ASP A 290 24.85 -7.85 8.46
CA ASP A 290 24.02 -6.85 9.14
C ASP A 290 24.75 -5.50 9.33
N ASP A 291 26.08 -5.47 9.18
CA ASP A 291 26.86 -4.23 9.23
C ASP A 291 26.88 -3.50 7.87
N CYS A 292 26.10 -3.97 6.89
CA CYS A 292 26.11 -3.47 5.52
C CYS A 292 24.76 -2.91 5.08
N SER A 293 24.81 -1.86 4.27
CA SER A 293 23.63 -1.08 3.86
C SER A 293 22.86 -1.71 2.73
N GLY A 294 21.55 -1.84 2.93
CA GLY A 294 20.65 -2.35 1.91
C GLY A 294 20.98 -3.81 1.62
N ASP A 295 21.24 -4.11 0.36
CA ASP A 295 21.49 -5.48 -0.11
C ASP A 295 22.99 -5.81 -0.20
N LEU A 296 23.84 -5.05 0.51
CA LEU A 296 25.27 -5.30 0.57
C LEU A 296 25.56 -6.42 1.58
N VAL A 297 26.50 -7.29 1.25
CA VAL A 297 26.98 -8.37 2.12
C VAL A 297 28.40 -8.09 2.60
N CYS A 298 28.77 -8.63 3.75
CA CYS A 298 30.08 -8.46 4.33
C CYS A 298 31.05 -9.51 3.79
N THR A 299 31.83 -9.14 2.77
CA THR A 299 32.85 -10.01 2.18
C THR A 299 34.24 -9.49 2.52
N ASP A 300 35.11 -10.36 3.03
CA ASP A 300 36.48 -9.99 3.43
C ASP A 300 36.54 -8.77 4.39
N SER A 301 35.59 -8.69 5.33
CA SER A 301 35.42 -7.57 6.27
C SER A 301 35.11 -6.22 5.62
N VAL A 302 34.58 -6.24 4.39
CA VAL A 302 34.16 -5.04 3.65
C VAL A 302 32.78 -5.24 3.02
N CYS A 303 31.89 -4.24 3.11
CA CYS A 303 30.58 -4.31 2.47
C CYS A 303 30.70 -4.26 0.94
N SER A 304 30.22 -5.29 0.26
CA SER A 304 30.25 -5.42 -1.20
C SER A 304 28.91 -5.90 -1.75
N VAL A 305 28.74 -5.73 -3.06
CA VAL A 305 27.60 -6.32 -3.78
C VAL A 305 27.90 -7.80 -4.00
N ASP A 306 26.94 -8.67 -3.70
CA ASP A 306 27.00 -10.07 -4.09
C ASP A 306 26.59 -10.14 -5.56
N GLU A 307 27.57 -10.26 -6.47
CA GLU A 307 27.32 -10.25 -7.92
C GLU A 307 26.51 -11.48 -8.37
N ASP A 308 26.33 -12.49 -7.51
CA ASP A 308 25.62 -13.73 -7.83
C ASP A 308 24.24 -13.85 -7.13
N CYS A 309 23.83 -12.87 -6.31
CA CYS A 309 22.53 -12.88 -5.63
C CYS A 309 21.51 -11.83 -6.15
N SER A 310 20.59 -12.26 -7.02
CA SER A 310 19.49 -11.47 -7.56
C SER A 310 18.25 -11.41 -6.66
N TRP A 311 18.14 -12.26 -5.64
CA TRP A 311 17.00 -12.28 -4.70
C TRP A 311 17.37 -12.89 -3.33
N SER A 312 17.01 -12.15 -2.27
CA SER A 312 17.37 -12.47 -0.88
C SER A 312 16.73 -13.78 -0.40
N GLY A 313 17.52 -14.64 0.24
CA GLY A 313 17.09 -15.96 0.74
C GLY A 313 17.32 -17.13 -0.23
N HIS A 314 17.90 -16.86 -1.39
CA HIS A 314 18.14 -17.82 -2.47
C HIS A 314 19.58 -17.75 -3.04
N CYS A 315 20.48 -17.10 -2.29
CA CYS A 315 21.90 -16.95 -2.63
C CYS A 315 22.70 -18.24 -2.37
N GLU A 316 24.00 -18.24 -2.69
CA GLU A 316 24.89 -19.37 -2.35
C GLU A 316 24.87 -19.64 -0.83
N GLY A 317 24.66 -20.90 -0.45
CA GLY A 317 24.46 -21.30 0.94
C GLY A 317 23.00 -21.31 1.41
N ALA A 318 22.06 -20.77 0.64
CA ALA A 318 20.63 -20.82 0.98
C ALA A 318 20.03 -22.21 0.78
N SER A 319 19.04 -22.57 1.59
CA SER A 319 18.33 -23.83 1.46
C SER A 319 17.42 -23.86 0.23
N CYS A 320 17.48 -24.93 -0.55
CA CYS A 320 16.72 -25.10 -1.80
C CYS A 320 16.11 -26.50 -1.90
N SER A 321 15.05 -26.66 -2.70
CA SER A 321 14.46 -27.95 -3.05
C SER A 321 14.66 -28.31 -4.53
N SER A 322 14.92 -27.31 -5.36
CA SER A 322 15.12 -27.39 -6.80
C SER A 322 16.01 -26.24 -7.28
N ASP A 323 16.57 -26.36 -8.49
CA ASP A 323 17.44 -25.33 -9.07
C ASP A 323 16.73 -23.96 -9.21
N ASP A 324 15.41 -23.96 -9.37
CA ASP A 324 14.60 -22.73 -9.45
C ASP A 324 14.47 -22.00 -8.10
N ASP A 325 14.87 -22.63 -6.99
CA ASP A 325 14.94 -22.01 -5.67
C ASP A 325 16.29 -21.29 -5.45
N CYS A 326 17.14 -21.23 -6.47
CA CYS A 326 18.47 -20.64 -6.40
C CYS A 326 18.62 -19.42 -7.30
N SER A 327 19.42 -18.47 -6.84
CA SER A 327 19.65 -17.19 -7.49
C SER A 327 20.62 -17.26 -8.66
N GLY A 328 20.31 -16.48 -9.70
CA GLY A 328 21.19 -16.29 -10.84
C GLY A 328 21.50 -17.60 -11.56
N ASN A 329 22.77 -17.99 -11.54
CA ASN A 329 23.28 -19.22 -12.19
C ASN A 329 23.56 -20.35 -11.18
N LEU A 330 23.16 -20.20 -9.92
CA LEU A 330 23.35 -21.20 -8.88
C LEU A 330 22.43 -22.40 -9.10
N VAL A 331 22.87 -23.59 -8.66
CA VAL A 331 22.10 -24.84 -8.73
C VAL A 331 21.86 -25.40 -7.34
N CYS A 332 20.77 -26.13 -7.17
CA CYS A 332 20.42 -26.73 -5.90
C CYS A 332 21.13 -28.07 -5.72
N LYS A 333 22.12 -28.10 -4.83
CA LYS A 333 22.92 -29.29 -4.55
C LYS A 333 22.88 -29.61 -3.08
N ASP A 334 22.51 -30.85 -2.76
CA ASP A 334 22.39 -31.31 -1.37
C ASP A 334 21.47 -30.41 -0.51
N SER A 335 20.41 -29.88 -1.13
CA SER A 335 19.44 -28.91 -0.54
C SER A 335 20.04 -27.54 -0.20
N VAL A 336 21.16 -27.17 -0.82
CA VAL A 336 21.82 -25.87 -0.68
C VAL A 336 22.14 -25.29 -2.05
N CYS A 337 21.90 -24.00 -2.27
CA CYS A 337 22.28 -23.30 -3.49
C CYS A 337 23.80 -23.18 -3.56
N SER A 338 24.41 -23.60 -4.66
CA SER A 338 25.86 -23.55 -4.87
C SER A 338 26.20 -23.29 -6.33
N SER A 339 27.39 -22.74 -6.56
CA SER A 339 27.97 -22.72 -7.91
C SER A 339 28.12 -24.14 -8.48
N SER A 340 27.82 -24.31 -9.77
CA SER A 340 27.77 -25.59 -10.48
C SER A 340 29.09 -26.37 -10.48
#